data_AF-A0A0B2R0T1-F1
#
_entry.id   AF-A0A0B2R0T1-F1
#
_cell.length_a   1.000
_cell.length_b   1.000
_cell.length_c   1.000
_cell.angle_alpha   90.00
_cell.angle_beta   90.00
_cell.angle_gamma   90.00
#
_symmetry.space_group_name_H-M   'P 1'
#
loop_
_entity.id
_entity.type
_entity.pdbx_description
1 polymer ?
#
loop_
_entity_poly.entity_id
_entity_poly.type
_entity_poly.pdbx_seq_one_letter_code
_entity_poly.pdbx_strand_id
1 'polypeptide(L)'
;MRSGVCALQQTLTVGAASVLKQSLGLAQRRGHTQLTPLHVVATLLSLRGSSLRRACLKSQPHQTSHHPLQCRALELCFNVALNRLQTTPSPLIHTQPSLSNALIAALKRA
;
A
#
# COMPACT_ATOMS: atom_id res chain seq x y z
N MET A 1 -16.59 -5.87 -15.33
CA MET A 1 -16.71 -6.43 -13.96
C MET A 1 -16.36 -5.38 -12.88
N ARG A 2 -17.12 -4.27 -12.78
CA ARG A 2 -16.86 -3.18 -11.80
C ARG A 2 -17.50 -3.38 -10.42
N SER A 3 -18.32 -4.43 -10.24
CA SER A 3 -19.17 -4.63 -9.04
C SER A 3 -18.40 -4.93 -7.75
N GLY A 4 -17.18 -5.50 -7.84
CA GLY A 4 -16.44 -5.93 -6.66
C GLY A 4 -15.84 -4.81 -5.81
N VAL A 5 -15.56 -3.64 -6.40
CA VAL A 5 -14.87 -2.54 -5.70
C VAL A 5 -15.83 -1.78 -4.78
N CYS A 6 -17.08 -1.55 -5.21
CA CYS A 6 -18.08 -0.86 -4.40
C CYS A 6 -18.51 -1.70 -3.19
N ALA A 7 -18.69 -3.02 -3.35
CA ALA A 7 -19.02 -3.90 -2.23
C ALA A 7 -17.91 -3.95 -1.18
N LEU A 8 -16.64 -3.99 -1.62
CA LEU A 8 -15.49 -3.97 -0.71
C LEU A 8 -15.40 -2.67 0.09
N GLN A 9 -15.74 -1.52 -0.51
CA GLN A 9 -15.73 -0.24 0.21
C GLN A 9 -16.80 -0.12 1.29
N GLN A 10 -17.91 -0.86 1.20
CA GLN A 10 -18.98 -0.83 2.19
C GLN A 10 -18.67 -1.65 3.46
N THR A 11 -17.68 -2.54 3.41
CA THR A 11 -17.27 -3.38 4.57
C THR A 11 -16.01 -2.86 5.26
N LEU A 12 -15.29 -1.91 4.63
CA LEU A 12 -14.05 -1.39 5.18
C LEU A 12 -14.30 -0.33 6.25
N THR A 13 -13.47 -0.35 7.29
CA THR A 13 -13.41 0.77 8.24
C THR A 13 -13.00 2.06 7.51
N VAL A 14 -13.44 3.20 8.03
CA VAL A 14 -13.08 4.53 7.48
C VAL A 14 -11.56 4.70 7.34
N GLY A 15 -10.81 4.21 8.34
CA GLY A 15 -9.34 4.22 8.31
C GLY A 15 -8.76 3.39 7.15
N ALA A 16 -9.25 2.16 6.94
CA ALA A 16 -8.80 1.30 5.85
C ALA A 16 -9.15 1.87 4.46
N ALA A 17 -10.36 2.42 4.31
CA ALA A 17 -10.78 3.08 3.08
C ALA A 17 -9.89 4.31 2.75
N SER A 18 -9.53 5.11 3.77
CA SER A 18 -8.63 6.25 3.62
C SER A 18 -7.23 5.81 3.14
N VAL A 19 -6.68 4.75 3.75
CA VAL A 19 -5.38 4.17 3.34
C VAL A 19 -5.42 3.72 1.88
N LEU A 20 -6.48 3.01 1.45
CA LEU A 20 -6.61 2.58 0.05
C LEU A 20 -6.68 3.77 -0.91
N LYS A 21 -7.42 4.83 -0.55
CA LYS A 21 -7.49 6.07 -1.35
C LYS A 21 -6.12 6.74 -1.48
N GLN A 22 -5.37 6.86 -0.38
CA GLN A 22 -4.01 7.41 -0.42
C GLN A 22 -3.06 6.54 -1.26
N SER A 23 -3.20 5.22 -1.16
CA SER A 23 -2.41 4.25 -1.94
C SER A 23 -2.71 4.34 -3.44
N LEU A 24 -3.97 4.58 -3.81
CA LEU A 24 -4.39 4.82 -5.20
C LEU A 24 -3.73 6.09 -5.75
N GLY A 25 -3.75 7.18 -4.98
CA GLY A 25 -3.05 8.41 -5.34
C GLY A 25 -1.54 8.19 -5.47
N LEU A 26 -0.93 7.33 -4.64
CA LEU A 26 0.48 6.97 -4.76
C LEU A 26 0.76 6.25 -6.08
N ALA A 27 -0.05 5.25 -6.46
CA ALA A 27 0.09 4.53 -7.73
C ALA A 27 -0.03 5.47 -8.93
N GLN A 28 -1.00 6.40 -8.91
CA GLN A 28 -1.19 7.41 -9.95
C GLN A 28 0.02 8.32 -10.12
N ARG A 29 0.53 8.91 -9.02
CA ARG A 29 1.71 9.78 -9.06
C ARG A 29 2.97 9.06 -9.56
N ARG A 30 3.02 7.74 -9.42
CA ARG A 30 4.13 6.89 -9.88
C ARG A 30 3.94 6.41 -11.32
N GLY A 31 2.80 6.66 -11.96
CA GLY A 31 2.52 6.16 -13.31
C GLY A 31 2.29 4.63 -13.36
N HIS A 32 1.82 4.05 -12.26
CA HIS A 32 1.52 2.62 -12.17
C HIS A 32 0.05 2.36 -12.51
N THR A 33 -0.19 1.40 -13.41
CA THR A 33 -1.54 1.02 -13.89
C THR A 33 -2.31 0.16 -12.89
N GLN A 34 -1.62 -0.38 -11.88
CA GLN A 34 -2.19 -1.25 -10.87
C GLN A 34 -1.86 -0.79 -9.45
N LEU A 35 -2.89 -0.77 -8.60
CA LEU A 35 -2.74 -0.69 -7.17
C LEU A 35 -2.40 -2.08 -6.62
N THR A 36 -1.21 -2.21 -6.05
CA THR A 36 -0.67 -3.46 -5.51
C THR A 36 -0.55 -3.41 -3.98
N PRO A 37 -0.39 -4.56 -3.29
CA PRO A 37 -0.14 -4.58 -1.84
C PRO A 37 1.06 -3.72 -1.43
N LEU A 38 2.07 -3.60 -2.32
CA LEU A 38 3.25 -2.78 -2.09
C LEU A 38 2.91 -1.30 -1.86
N HIS A 39 1.96 -0.76 -2.62
CA HIS A 39 1.49 0.62 -2.43
C HIS A 39 0.78 0.80 -1.09
N VAL A 40 -0.01 -0.20 -0.68
CA VAL A 40 -0.74 -0.17 0.59
C VAL A 40 0.23 -0.21 1.77
N VAL A 41 1.23 -1.09 1.73
CA VAL A 41 2.26 -1.17 2.78
C VAL A 41 3.10 0.10 2.85
N ALA A 42 3.53 0.64 1.71
CA ALA A 42 4.29 1.90 1.67
C ALA A 42 3.48 3.08 2.24
N THR A 43 2.18 3.15 1.91
CA THR A 43 1.27 4.17 2.45
C THR A 43 1.09 4.00 3.96
N LEU A 44 0.84 2.77 4.42
CA LEU A 44 0.68 2.47 5.84
C LEU A 44 1.92 2.85 6.65
N LEU A 45 3.12 2.58 6.15
CA LEU A 45 4.36 2.96 6.84
C LEU A 45 4.58 4.46 6.93
N SER A 46 4.23 5.17 5.85
CA SER A 46 4.40 6.64 5.74
C SER A 46 3.44 7.44 6.66
N LEU A 47 2.40 6.80 7.22
CA LEU A 47 1.47 7.45 8.14
C LEU A 47 2.13 7.73 9.49
N ARG A 48 1.88 8.94 10.03
CA ARG A 48 2.28 9.25 11.41
C ARG A 48 1.56 8.30 12.37
N GLY A 49 2.31 7.68 13.28
CA GLY A 49 1.75 6.70 14.20
C GLY A 49 1.22 5.45 13.50
N SER A 50 1.88 4.99 12.43
CA SER A 50 1.48 3.80 11.68
C SER A 50 1.33 2.56 12.57
N SER A 51 0.14 1.96 12.54
CA SER A 51 -0.16 0.70 13.24
C SER A 51 0.75 -0.43 12.75
N LEU A 52 1.10 -0.42 11.46
CA LEU A 52 2.01 -1.39 10.85
C LEU A 52 3.40 -1.32 11.49
N ARG A 53 3.94 -0.12 11.73
CA ARG A 53 5.24 0.05 12.41
C ARG A 53 5.21 -0.51 13.83
N ARG A 54 4.15 -0.21 14.60
CA ARG A 54 3.99 -0.77 15.96
C ARG A 54 3.85 -2.30 15.93
N ALA A 55 3.08 -2.83 14.99
CA ALA A 55 2.90 -4.27 14.83
C ALA A 55 4.24 -4.96 14.47
N CYS A 56 5.02 -4.40 13.55
CA CYS A 56 6.36 -4.90 13.23
C CYS A 56 7.27 -4.93 14.46
N LEU A 57 7.32 -3.85 15.23
CA LEU A 57 8.11 -3.80 16.48
C LEU A 57 7.66 -4.87 17.49
N LYS A 58 6.34 -5.04 17.68
CA LYS A 58 5.79 -6.05 18.60
C LYS A 58 6.06 -7.48 18.14
N SER A 59 6.09 -7.72 16.83
CA SER A 59 6.30 -9.05 16.25
C SER A 59 7.73 -9.57 16.37
N GLN A 60 8.68 -8.76 16.84
CA GLN A 60 10.09 -9.10 16.91
C GLN A 60 10.59 -9.06 18.37
N PRO A 61 10.22 -10.06 19.19
CA PRO A 61 10.45 -10.03 20.64
C PRO A 61 11.93 -10.12 21.06
N HIS A 62 12.82 -10.58 20.18
CA HIS A 62 14.20 -10.93 20.55
C HIS A 62 15.26 -9.90 20.10
N GLN A 63 14.85 -8.80 19.50
CA GLN A 63 15.78 -7.97 18.75
C GLN A 63 15.89 -6.62 19.48
N THR A 64 16.83 -6.60 20.42
CA THR A 64 17.11 -5.54 21.42
C THR A 64 17.56 -4.19 20.82
N SER A 65 17.66 -4.11 19.49
CA SER A 65 18.02 -2.89 18.73
C SER A 65 17.00 -2.59 17.62
N HIS A 66 15.71 -2.84 17.88
CA HIS A 66 14.61 -2.44 17.00
C HIS A 66 14.46 -0.92 16.94
N HIS A 67 15.33 -0.32 16.14
CA HIS A 67 15.53 1.12 16.08
C HIS A 67 14.67 1.71 14.94
N PRO A 68 14.21 2.99 15.04
CA PRO A 68 13.70 3.80 13.93
C PRO A 68 14.33 3.56 12.55
N LEU A 69 15.62 3.21 12.51
CA LEU A 69 16.35 2.90 11.28
C LEU A 69 15.79 1.70 10.51
N GLN A 70 15.26 0.65 11.15
CA GLN A 70 14.72 -0.49 10.42
C GLN A 70 13.39 -0.16 9.75
N CYS A 71 12.52 0.57 10.44
CA CYS A 71 11.26 1.05 9.83
C CYS A 71 11.57 1.97 8.66
N ARG A 72 12.60 2.82 8.81
CA ARG A 72 13.08 3.67 7.73
C ARG A 72 13.70 2.86 6.59
N ALA A 73 14.45 1.81 6.88
CA ALA A 73 14.98 0.90 5.88
C ALA A 73 13.85 0.19 5.10
N LEU A 74 12.80 -0.27 5.78
CA LEU A 74 11.62 -0.83 5.12
C LEU A 74 10.93 0.18 4.21
N GLU A 75 10.72 1.41 4.66
CA GLU A 75 10.20 2.49 3.79
C GLU A 75 11.06 2.69 2.53
N LEU A 76 12.39 2.68 2.68
CA LEU A 76 13.32 2.80 1.56
C LEU A 76 13.22 1.59 0.62
N CYS A 77 13.23 0.38 1.17
CA CYS A 77 13.11 -0.87 0.40
C CYS A 77 11.82 -0.89 -0.42
N PHE A 78 10.69 -0.48 0.17
CA PHE A 78 9.43 -0.41 -0.56
C PHE A 78 9.43 0.69 -1.63
N ASN A 79 10.05 1.85 -1.37
CA ASN A 79 10.22 2.87 -2.40
C ASN A 79 11.09 2.38 -3.57
N VAL A 80 12.18 1.67 -3.29
CA VAL A 80 13.03 1.07 -4.33
C VAL A 80 12.24 0.01 -5.12
N ALA A 81 11.48 -0.85 -4.44
CA ALA A 81 10.64 -1.84 -5.09
C ALA A 81 9.56 -1.18 -5.97
N LEU A 82 8.96 -0.08 -5.51
CA LEU A 82 8.00 0.71 -6.29
C LEU A 82 8.66 1.29 -7.55
N ASN A 83 9.89 1.79 -7.46
CA ASN A 83 10.63 2.31 -8.61
C ASN A 83 10.98 1.24 -9.66
N ARG A 84 10.99 -0.04 -9.27
CA ARG A 84 11.27 -1.17 -10.17
C ARG A 84 10.02 -1.69 -10.89
N LEU A 85 8.83 -1.23 -10.52
CA LEU A 85 7.60 -1.62 -11.21
C LEU A 85 7.58 -1.04 -12.62
N GLN A 86 6.93 -1.74 -13.54
CA GLN A 86 6.72 -1.25 -14.89
C GLN A 86 5.89 0.04 -14.85
N THR A 87 6.49 1.11 -15.33
CA THR A 87 5.79 2.37 -15.59
C THR A 87 5.30 2.34 -17.03
N THR A 88 4.09 2.82 -17.26
CA THR A 88 3.59 2.97 -18.64
C THR A 88 3.80 4.42 -19.06
N PRO A 89 4.68 4.70 -20.03
CA PRO A 89 4.86 6.03 -20.59
C PRO A 89 3.69 6.30 -21.56
N SER A 90 2.48 6.42 -21.03
CA SER A 90 1.30 6.74 -21.83
C SER A 90 0.75 8.10 -21.40
N PRO A 91 0.42 8.99 -22.33
CA PRO A 91 0.10 10.38 -22.04
C PRO A 91 -1.20 10.46 -21.25
N LEU A 92 -1.10 10.74 -19.94
CA LEU A 92 -2.09 11.44 -19.11
C LEU A 92 -3.58 11.06 -19.27
N ILE A 93 -3.92 9.88 -19.81
CA ILE A 93 -5.29 9.41 -19.73
C ILE A 93 -5.49 9.01 -18.28
N HIS A 94 -6.28 9.84 -17.60
CA HIS A 94 -6.73 9.86 -16.21
C HIS A 94 -7.39 8.54 -15.76
N THR A 95 -6.73 7.41 -16.02
CA THR A 95 -7.20 6.07 -15.76
C THR A 95 -6.88 5.73 -14.32
N GLN A 96 -7.93 5.48 -13.55
CA GLN A 96 -7.80 5.02 -12.17
C GLN A 96 -7.04 3.67 -12.17
N PRO A 97 -5.98 3.51 -11.37
CA PRO A 97 -5.27 2.24 -11.26
C PRO A 97 -6.24 1.11 -10.92
N SER A 98 -6.13 -0.01 -11.64
CA SER A 98 -6.90 -1.22 -11.33
C SER A 98 -6.36 -1.90 -10.07
N LEU A 99 -7.18 -2.67 -9.35
CA LEU A 99 -6.68 -3.46 -8.22
C LEU A 99 -5.92 -4.69 -8.75
N SER A 100 -4.75 -5.00 -8.19
CA SER A 100 -4.05 -6.23 -8.53
C SER A 100 -4.71 -7.46 -7.89
N ASN A 101 -4.55 -8.63 -8.50
CA ASN A 101 -5.10 -9.89 -7.98
C ASN A 101 -4.61 -10.18 -6.55
N ALA A 102 -3.35 -9.89 -6.25
CA ALA A 102 -2.78 -10.06 -4.92
C ALA A 102 -3.46 -9.14 -3.88
N LEU A 103 -3.80 -7.90 -4.27
CA LEU A 103 -4.52 -6.99 -3.39
C LEU A 103 -5.97 -7.45 -3.17
N ILE A 104 -6.65 -7.88 -4.23
CA ILE A 104 -8.01 -8.44 -4.12
C ILE A 104 -8.01 -9.66 -3.20
N ALA A 105 -7.04 -10.56 -3.35
CA ALA A 105 -6.91 -11.74 -2.49
C ALA A 105 -6.64 -11.37 -1.03
N ALA A 106 -5.75 -10.39 -0.78
CA ALA A 106 -5.48 -9.90 0.57
C ALA A 106 -6.73 -9.28 1.21
N LEU A 107 -7.49 -8.48 0.45
CA LEU A 107 -8.73 -7.84 0.92
C LEU A 107 -9.84 -8.86 1.21
N LYS A 108 -9.91 -9.96 0.45
CA LYS A 108 -10.86 -11.06 0.71
C LYS A 108 -10.51 -11.90 1.95
N ARG A 109 -9.23 -11.89 2.37
CA ARG A 109 -8.75 -12.66 3.53
C ARG A 109 -8.80 -11.86 4.84
N ALA A 110 -8.81 -10.54 4.75
CA ALA A 110 -8.87 -9.64 5.89
C ALA A 110 -10.27 -9.65 6.54
#